data_AF-A0A427KDK0-F1
#
_entry.id   AF-A0A427KDK0-F1
#
_cell.length_a   1.000
_cell.length_b   1.000
_cell.length_c   1.000
_cell.angle_alpha   90.00
_cell.angle_beta   90.00
_cell.angle_gamma   90.00
#
_symmetry.space_group_name_H-M   'P 1'
#
loop_
_entity.id
_entity.type
_entity.pdbx_description
1 polymer ?
#
loop_
_entity_poly.entity_id
_entity_poly.type
_entity_poly.pdbx_seq_one_letter_code
_entity_poly.pdbx_strand_id
1 'polypeptide(L)' 'YLNNLVEQDHRNIKRRIRPMLGFKSFRRAQTILAGIELLHMIRKGQYQHPAGDGMSPAEQFYLLAA' A
#
# COMPACT_ATOMS: atom_id res chain seq x y z
N TYR A 1 -15.12 19.15 -0.51
CA TYR A 1 -13.64 19.08 -0.43
C TYR A 1 -13.12 17.72 0.05
N LEU A 2 -13.70 17.06 1.07
CA LEU A 2 -13.30 15.67 1.42
C LEU A 2 -13.67 14.61 0.36
N ASN A 3 -14.80 14.78 -0.34
CA ASN A 3 -15.24 13.82 -1.36
C ASN A 3 -14.20 13.60 -2.46
N ASN A 4 -13.48 14.64 -2.88
CA ASN A 4 -12.47 14.50 -3.94
C ASN A 4 -11.29 13.62 -3.50
N LEU A 5 -10.92 13.65 -2.21
CA LEU A 5 -9.83 12.83 -1.68
C LEU A 5 -10.24 11.34 -1.66
N VAL A 6 -11.45 11.06 -1.16
CA VAL A 6 -12.02 9.71 -1.12
C VAL A 6 -12.16 9.15 -2.53
N GLU A 7 -12.73 9.93 -3.46
CA GLU A 7 -12.88 9.52 -4.85
C GLU A 7 -11.54 9.29 -5.56
N GLN A 8 -10.51 10.07 -5.24
CA GLN A 8 -9.17 9.90 -5.81
C GLN A 8 -8.50 8.62 -5.32
N ASP A 9 -8.60 8.34 -4.02
CA ASP A 9 -8.03 7.10 -3.46
C ASP A 9 -8.75 5.87 -4.00
N HIS A 10 -10.09 5.90 -4.04
CA HIS A 10 -10.89 4.87 -4.69
C HIS A 10 -10.51 4.66 -6.16
N ARG A 11 -10.24 5.74 -6.91
CA ARG A 11 -9.79 5.65 -8.31
C ARG A 11 -8.42 4.97 -8.44
N ASN A 12 -7.49 5.25 -7.53
CA ASN A 12 -6.18 4.60 -7.50
C ASN A 12 -6.29 3.10 -7.21
N ILE A 13 -7.11 2.73 -6.22
CA ILE A 13 -7.38 1.33 -5.87
C ILE A 13 -8.04 0.60 -7.05
N LYS A 14 -9.08 1.17 -7.65
CA LYS A 14 -9.77 0.60 -8.83
C LYS A 14 -8.83 0.40 -10.00
N ARG A 15 -7.93 1.35 -10.28
CA ARG A 15 -6.93 1.23 -11.37
C ARG A 15 -6.01 0.04 -11.19
N ARG A 16 -5.54 -0.22 -9.96
CA ARG A 16 -4.65 -1.36 -9.65
C ARG A 16 -5.38 -2.71 -9.72
N ILE A 17 -6.64 -2.75 -9.28
CA ILE A 17 -7.42 -4.00 -9.22
C ILE A 17 -7.99 -4.41 -10.58
N ARG A 18 -8.27 -3.45 -11.47
CA ARG A 18 -8.89 -3.71 -12.79
C ARG A 18 -8.17 -4.79 -13.63
N PRO A 19 -6.83 -4.83 -13.75
CA PRO A 19 -6.15 -5.92 -14.46
C PRO A 19 -6.24 -7.28 -13.74
N MET A 20 -6.58 -7.31 -12.45
CA MET A 20 -6.72 -8.54 -11.65
C MET A 20 -8.14 -9.14 -11.70
N LEU A 21 -9.06 -8.54 -12.46
CA LEU A 21 -10.48 -8.92 -12.54
C LEU A 21 -11.22 -8.90 -11.19
N GLY A 22 -10.80 -8.00 -10.28
CA GLY A 22 -11.40 -7.89 -8.95
C GLY A 22 -10.85 -8.89 -7.93
N PHE A 23 -11.27 -8.74 -6.67
CA PHE A 23 -10.93 -9.69 -5.62
C PHE A 23 -11.94 -10.85 -5.58
N LYS A 24 -11.45 -12.08 -5.47
CA LYS A 24 -12.30 -13.28 -5.33
C LYS A 24 -12.76 -13.57 -3.90
N SER A 25 -12.20 -12.86 -2.91
CA SER A 25 -12.52 -13.03 -1.49
C SER A 25 -12.18 -11.76 -0.72
N PHE A 26 -13.00 -11.41 0.28
CA PHE A 26 -12.75 -10.30 1.19
C PHE A 26 -11.43 -10.44 1.94
N ARG A 27 -11.07 -11.65 2.37
CA ARG A 27 -9.78 -11.91 3.05
C ARG A 27 -8.61 -11.54 2.15
N ARG A 28 -8.66 -11.93 0.86
CA ARG A 28 -7.62 -11.57 -0.12
C ARG A 28 -7.61 -10.08 -0.43
N ALA A 29 -8.78 -9.45 -0.50
CA ALA A 29 -8.89 -8.00 -0.66
C ALA A 29 -8.19 -7.26 0.48
N GLN A 30 -8.46 -7.64 1.73
CA GLN A 30 -7.84 -7.05 2.92
C GLN A 30 -6.31 -7.20 2.89
N THR A 31 -5.79 -8.40 2.62
CA THR A 31 -4.33 -8.62 2.55
C THR A 31 -3.67 -7.75 1.47
N ILE A 32 -4.27 -7.65 0.28
CA ILE A 32 -3.72 -6.85 -0.82
C ILE A 32 -3.79 -5.36 -0.49
N LEU A 33 -4.92 -4.87 0.04
CA LEU A 33 -5.07 -3.47 0.41
C LEU A 33 -4.09 -3.07 1.52
N ALA A 34 -3.89 -3.93 2.53
CA ALA A 34 -2.91 -3.72 3.59
C ALA A 34 -1.47 -3.62 3.04
N GLY A 35 -1.11 -4.47 2.06
CA GLY A 35 0.20 -4.38 1.39
C GLY A 35 0.38 -3.10 0.57
N ILE A 36 -0.67 -2.63 -0.10
CA ILE A 36 -0.64 -1.35 -0.83
C ILE A 36 -0.44 -0.17 0.13
N GLU A 37 -1.15 -0.18 1.27
CA GLU A 37 -1.03 0.84 2.31
C GLU A 37 0.36 0.83 2.94
N LEU A 38 0.90 -0.35 3.27
CA LEU A 38 2.25 -0.52 3.77
C LEU A 38 3.30 0.11 2.84
N LEU A 39 3.23 -0.18 1.54
CA LEU A 39 4.13 0.41 0.55
C LEU A 39 3.97 1.94 0.45
N HIS A 40 2.76 2.47 0.64
CA HIS A 40 2.55 3.92 0.70
C HIS A 40 3.18 4.53 1.95
N MET A 41 3.07 3.90 3.12
CA MET A 41 3.68 4.37 4.36
C MET A 41 5.20 4.38 4.28
N ILE A 42 5.80 3.31 3.73
CA ILE A 42 7.24 3.21 3.46
C ILE A 42 7.69 4.35 2.53
N ARG A 43 7.02 4.54 1.39
CA ARG A 43 7.37 5.61 0.43
C ARG A 43 7.25 7.02 1.00
N LYS A 44 6.32 7.24 1.94
CA LYS A 44 6.11 8.54 2.60
C LYS A 44 7.06 8.76 3.78
N GLY A 45 7.89 7.78 4.15
CA GLY A 45 8.71 7.84 5.37
C GLY A 45 7.90 7.82 6.66
N GLN A 46 6.61 7.45 6.60
CA GLN A 46 5.74 7.28 7.77
C GLN A 46 6.05 5.99 8.51
N TYR A 47 6.70 5.05 7.82
CA TYR A 47 7.21 3.83 8.40
C TYR A 47 8.63 4.07 8.93
N GLN A 48 8.76 4.47 10.20
CA GLN A 48 10.05 4.67 10.85
C GLN A 48 10.52 3.36 11.47
N HIS A 49 11.38 2.63 10.75
CA HIS A 49 12.15 1.55 11.34
C HIS A 49 13.43 2.12 11.97
N PRO A 50 13.85 1.70 13.17
CA PRO A 50 15.08 2.20 13.82
C PRO A 50 16.34 2.01 12.97
N ALA A 51 16.35 0.97 12.12
CA ALA A 51 17.42 0.70 11.15
C ALA A 51 17.13 1.26 9.74
N GLY A 52 16.00 1.93 9.54
CA GLY A 52 15.50 2.34 8.21
C GLY A 52 16.07 3.65 7.69
N ASP A 53 16.90 4.35 8.48
CA ASP A 53 17.49 5.63 8.09
C ASP A 53 18.50 5.41 6.95
N GLY A 54 18.25 6.06 5.80
CA GLY A 54 19.03 5.87 4.58
C GLY A 54 18.68 4.62 3.74
N MET A 55 17.74 3.77 4.17
CA MET A 55 17.31 2.60 3.38
C MET A 55 16.35 2.96 2.26
N SER A 56 16.48 2.29 1.13
CA SER A 56 15.51 2.37 0.04
C SER A 56 14.15 1.78 0.46
N PRO A 57 13.03 2.21 -0.15
CA PRO A 57 11.72 1.60 0.08
C PRO A 57 11.67 0.08 -0.11
N ALA A 58 12.51 -0.46 -1.00
CA ALA A 58 12.58 -1.89 -1.25
C ALA A 58 13.28 -2.63 -0.10
N GLU A 59 14.40 -2.10 0.39
CA GLU A 59 15.12 -2.67 1.54
C GLU A 59 14.25 -2.66 2.79
N GLN A 60 13.57 -1.54 3.08
CA GLN A 60 12.62 -1.45 4.18
C GLN A 60 11.48 -2.48 4.04
N PHE A 61 11.00 -2.75 2.83
CA PHE A 61 9.98 -3.77 2.59
C PHE A 61 10.51 -5.18 2.85
N TYR A 62 11.71 -5.52 2.36
CA TYR A 62 12.29 -6.85 2.56
C TYR A 62 12.61 -7.15 4.02
N LEU A 63 12.97 -6.14 4.82
CA LEU A 63 13.16 -6.31 6.27
C LEU A 63 11.89 -6.76 7.01
N LEU A 64 10.69 -6.46 6.49
CA LEU A 64 9.43 -6.87 7.09
C LEU A 64 9.02 -8.30 6.75
N ALA A 65 9.69 -8.90 5.76
CA ALA A 65 9.43 -10.26 5.32
C ALA A 65 10.43 -11.27 5.89
N ALA A 66 11.50 -10.79 6.55
CA ALA A 66 12.52 -11.59 7.22
C ALA A 66 12.06 -12.02 8.62
#